data_AF-A0A2E9GH79-F1
#
_entry.id   AF-A0A2E9GH79-F1
#
_cell.length_a   1.000
_cell.length_b   1.000
_cell.length_c   1.000
_cell.angle_alpha   90.00
_cell.angle_beta   90.00
_cell.angle_gamma   90.00
#
_symmetry.space_group_name_H-M   'P 1'
#
loop_
_entity.id
_entity.type
_entity.pdbx_description
1 polymer ?
#
loop_
_entity_poly.entity_id
_entity_poly.type
_entity_poly.pdbx_seq_one_letter_code
_entity_poly.pdbx_strand_id
1 'polypeptide(L)'
;MLLTVSIMYRLINITFIVISINFLNAYNSISKDLISNLHGGKVVHWTSEDSINKAENLIDDDESSYWSTSDISFPQVLTYAFPENKRFEAIIIKSANNDEKSSWAREVRISTADPFPHMGGWVEIERVLLPQNGQNKIISFEGMRGRYFRLEIFSNYGSQNSISIGNFKVLDKF
;
A
#
# COMPACT_ATOMS: atom_id res chain seq x y z
N MET A 1 23.73 4.59 52.65
CA MET A 1 22.31 4.72 52.26
C MET A 1 22.11 5.69 51.08
N LEU A 2 22.68 6.90 51.07
CA LEU A 2 22.54 7.85 49.96
C LEU A 2 23.25 7.41 48.65
N LEU A 3 24.45 6.82 48.76
CA LEU A 3 25.23 6.37 47.59
C LEU A 3 24.52 5.24 46.82
N THR A 4 23.93 4.28 47.54
CA THR A 4 23.21 3.14 46.98
C THR A 4 21.93 3.56 46.26
N VAL A 5 21.20 4.54 46.80
CA VAL A 5 20.01 5.12 46.15
C VAL A 5 20.38 5.85 44.86
N SER A 6 21.45 6.65 44.87
CA SER A 6 21.95 7.35 43.67
C SER A 6 22.36 6.40 42.55
N ILE A 7 23.04 5.29 42.89
CA ILE A 7 23.42 4.25 41.93
C ILE A 7 22.18 3.55 41.35
N MET A 8 21.19 3.21 42.18
CA MET A 8 19.93 2.62 41.71
C MET A 8 19.18 3.54 40.74
N TYR A 9 19.04 4.84 41.05
CA TYR A 9 18.40 5.80 40.16
C TYR A 9 19.12 5.91 38.80
N ARG A 10 20.46 5.93 38.81
CA ARG A 10 21.27 5.95 37.58
C ARG A 10 21.07 4.68 36.75
N LEU A 11 21.04 3.51 37.38
CA LEU A 11 20.82 2.23 36.68
C LEU A 11 19.41 2.17 36.08
N ILE A 12 18.38 2.63 36.80
CA ILE A 12 17.00 2.70 36.28
C ILE A 12 16.93 3.64 35.06
N ASN A 13 17.53 4.83 35.14
CA ASN A 13 17.53 5.77 34.02
C ASN A 13 18.26 5.23 32.79
N ILE A 14 19.42 4.58 32.98
CA ILE A 14 20.16 3.94 31.88
C ILE A 14 19.31 2.83 31.26
N THR A 15 18.67 2.00 32.08
CA THR A 15 17.82 0.90 31.60
C THR A 15 16.63 1.45 30.79
N PHE A 16 15.99 2.50 31.27
CA PHE A 16 14.87 3.14 30.58
C PHE A 16 15.29 3.74 29.22
N ILE A 17 16.45 4.40 29.18
CA ILE A 17 17.02 4.94 27.93
C ILE A 17 17.30 3.80 26.94
N VAL A 18 17.94 2.72 27.39
CA VAL A 18 18.27 1.57 26.53
C VAL A 18 16.99 0.91 25.98
N ILE A 19 15.95 0.72 26.81
CA ILE A 19 14.66 0.19 26.37
C ILE A 19 14.03 1.12 25.32
N SER A 20 14.05 2.44 25.55
CA SER A 20 13.47 3.42 24.63
C SER A 20 14.18 3.43 23.27
N ILE A 21 15.52 3.34 23.27
CA ILE A 21 16.32 3.24 22.04
C ILE A 21 16.01 1.94 21.29
N ASN A 22 15.96 0.81 22.00
CA ASN A 22 15.63 -0.48 21.38
C ASN A 22 14.23 -0.48 20.79
N PHE A 23 13.26 0.12 21.48
CA PHE A 23 11.89 0.26 20.98
C PHE A 23 11.83 1.15 19.73
N LEU A 24 12.53 2.28 19.74
CA LEU A 24 12.61 3.17 18.58
C LEU A 24 13.27 2.48 17.37
N ASN A 25 14.35 1.73 17.60
CA ASN A 25 15.01 0.95 16.55
C ASN A 25 14.09 -0.13 15.99
N ALA A 26 13.41 -0.89 16.85
CA ALA A 26 12.45 -1.91 16.44
C ALA A 26 11.30 -1.31 15.63
N TYR A 27 10.77 -0.16 16.05
CA TYR A 27 9.75 0.56 15.30
C TYR A 27 10.23 1.01 13.92
N ASN A 28 11.46 1.53 13.81
CA ASN A 28 12.04 1.94 12.54
C ASN A 28 12.32 0.76 11.59
N SER A 29 12.49 -0.45 12.11
CA SER A 29 12.66 -1.68 11.31
C SER A 29 11.34 -2.28 10.78
N ILE A 30 10.16 -1.83 11.22
CA ILE A 30 8.87 -2.31 10.68
C ILE A 30 8.57 -1.62 9.35
N SER A 31 8.39 -2.40 8.28
CA SER A 31 7.99 -1.88 6.97
C SER A 31 6.64 -1.16 7.04
N LYS A 32 6.56 0.02 6.45
CA LYS A 32 5.36 0.86 6.43
C LYS A 32 4.76 0.86 5.05
N ASP A 33 3.46 0.61 4.97
CA ASP A 33 2.69 0.90 3.77
C ASP A 33 2.47 2.41 3.64
N LEU A 34 3.18 3.03 2.70
CA LEU A 34 3.17 4.47 2.48
C LEU A 34 1.81 5.01 2.05
N ILE A 35 1.01 4.19 1.36
CA ILE A 35 -0.30 4.63 0.84
C ILE A 35 -1.46 4.25 1.76
N SER A 36 -1.22 3.59 2.88
CA SER A 36 -2.23 3.33 3.91
C SER A 36 -2.72 4.63 4.56
N ASN A 37 -4.01 4.67 4.90
CA ASN A 37 -4.67 5.74 5.65
C ASN A 37 -3.97 6.00 7.00
N LEU A 38 -3.50 4.95 7.69
CA LEU A 38 -2.75 5.07 8.95
C LEU A 38 -1.46 5.88 8.78
N HIS A 39 -0.87 5.89 7.58
CA HIS A 39 0.35 6.62 7.26
C HIS A 39 0.11 7.89 6.42
N GLY A 40 -1.15 8.34 6.34
CA GLY A 40 -1.55 9.57 5.67
C GLY A 40 -1.77 9.44 4.17
N GLY A 41 -1.87 8.21 3.67
CA GLY A 41 -2.31 7.91 2.32
C GLY A 41 -3.71 8.42 2.03
N LYS A 42 -3.98 8.73 0.76
CA LYS A 42 -5.26 9.26 0.29
C LYS A 42 -5.57 8.77 -1.11
N VAL A 43 -6.84 8.51 -1.38
CA VAL A 43 -7.37 8.37 -2.72
C VAL A 43 -7.35 9.73 -3.42
N VAL A 44 -6.79 9.78 -4.63
CA VAL A 44 -6.71 10.99 -5.46
C VAL A 44 -7.69 10.93 -6.62
N HIS A 45 -7.84 9.75 -7.24
CA HIS A 45 -8.67 9.58 -8.42
C HIS A 45 -9.05 8.11 -8.61
N TRP A 46 -10.25 7.88 -9.13
CA TRP A 46 -10.71 6.59 -9.62
C TRP A 46 -11.62 6.76 -10.83
N THR A 47 -11.75 5.72 -11.66
CA THR A 47 -12.65 5.72 -12.82
C THR A 47 -14.07 5.27 -12.48
N SER A 48 -14.20 4.24 -11.65
CA SER A 48 -15.48 3.64 -11.25
C SER A 48 -15.34 3.02 -9.87
N GLU A 49 -16.42 2.97 -9.10
CA GLU A 49 -16.50 2.20 -7.86
C GLU A 49 -17.94 1.81 -7.55
N ASP A 50 -18.10 0.77 -6.72
CA ASP A 50 -19.36 0.40 -6.08
C ASP A 50 -19.61 1.26 -4.82
N SER A 51 -20.88 1.34 -4.40
CA SER A 51 -21.28 2.12 -3.22
C SER A 51 -20.67 1.67 -1.89
N ILE A 52 -20.29 0.40 -1.77
CA ILE A 52 -19.70 -0.25 -0.58
C ILE A 52 -18.20 -0.49 -0.80
N ASN A 53 -17.83 -1.02 -1.97
CA ASN A 53 -16.45 -1.43 -2.27
C ASN A 53 -15.66 -0.29 -2.95
N LYS A 54 -15.30 0.72 -2.16
CA LYS A 54 -14.71 1.97 -2.63
C LYS A 54 -13.19 1.90 -2.77
N ALA A 55 -12.61 2.86 -3.49
CA ALA A 55 -11.16 2.94 -3.68
C ALA A 55 -10.39 3.10 -2.34
N GLU A 56 -11.04 3.68 -1.33
CA GLU A 56 -10.50 3.84 0.02
C GLU A 56 -10.27 2.51 0.75
N ASN A 57 -11.03 1.46 0.40
CA ASN A 57 -10.90 0.14 1.01
C ASN A 57 -9.56 -0.54 0.68
N LEU A 58 -8.83 -0.10 -0.35
CA LEU A 58 -7.49 -0.67 -0.60
C LEU A 58 -6.42 -0.15 0.36
N ILE A 59 -6.72 0.90 1.12
CA ILE A 59 -5.76 1.61 1.97
C ILE A 59 -6.26 1.78 3.40
N ASP A 60 -7.31 1.08 3.81
CA ASP A 60 -7.93 1.18 5.14
C ASP A 60 -7.33 0.21 6.19
N ASP A 61 -6.36 -0.62 5.78
CA ASP A 61 -5.72 -1.68 6.57
C ASP A 61 -6.67 -2.82 7.00
N ASP A 62 -7.86 -2.93 6.40
CA ASP A 62 -8.81 -4.04 6.59
C ASP A 62 -8.71 -5.04 5.42
N GLU A 63 -8.07 -6.19 5.65
CA GLU A 63 -7.92 -7.24 4.63
C GLU A 63 -9.24 -7.91 4.20
N SER A 64 -10.37 -7.59 4.86
CA SER A 64 -11.70 -8.08 4.49
C SER A 64 -12.46 -7.14 3.54
N SER A 65 -12.06 -5.86 3.51
CA SER A 65 -12.58 -4.88 2.57
C SER A 65 -11.84 -4.97 1.24
N TYR A 66 -12.44 -4.43 0.18
CA TYR A 66 -11.87 -4.43 -1.16
C TYR A 66 -12.49 -3.33 -2.02
N TRP A 67 -11.87 -3.05 -3.16
CA TRP A 67 -12.46 -2.19 -4.19
C TRP A 67 -13.14 -3.03 -5.27
N SER A 68 -14.29 -2.57 -5.76
CA SER A 68 -14.90 -3.08 -6.99
C SER A 68 -15.55 -1.97 -7.81
N THR A 69 -15.72 -2.19 -9.10
CA THR A 69 -16.42 -1.28 -10.01
C THR A 69 -17.93 -1.42 -9.94
N SER A 70 -18.65 -0.40 -10.42
CA SER A 70 -20.09 -0.47 -10.74
C SER A 70 -20.36 -0.73 -12.24
N ASP A 71 -19.32 -0.85 -13.05
CA ASP A 71 -19.39 -1.14 -14.49
C ASP A 71 -18.29 -2.12 -14.96
N ILE A 72 -18.34 -2.48 -16.25
CA ILE A 72 -17.36 -3.34 -16.91
C ILE A 72 -16.62 -2.60 -18.02
N SER A 73 -15.89 -1.55 -17.67
CA SER A 73 -15.00 -0.84 -18.60
C SER A 73 -13.52 -1.06 -18.28
N PHE A 74 -12.66 -0.94 -19.29
CA PHE A 74 -11.21 -0.99 -19.13
C PHE A 74 -10.55 0.17 -19.93
N PRO A 75 -9.42 0.72 -19.46
CA PRO A 75 -8.80 0.41 -18.18
C PRO A 75 -9.57 1.05 -17.01
N GLN A 76 -9.58 0.37 -15.86
CA GLN A 76 -9.94 1.01 -14.60
C GLN A 76 -8.69 1.61 -13.98
N VAL A 77 -8.80 2.80 -13.41
CA VAL A 77 -7.66 3.52 -12.83
C VAL A 77 -7.97 3.83 -11.39
N LEU A 78 -7.02 3.55 -10.51
CA LEU A 78 -7.00 3.98 -9.12
C LEU A 78 -5.70 4.75 -8.88
N THR A 79 -5.79 5.93 -8.30
CA THR A 79 -4.63 6.76 -7.98
C THR A 79 -4.64 7.11 -6.51
N TYR A 80 -3.49 6.87 -5.87
CA TYR A 80 -3.24 7.14 -4.47
C TYR A 80 -2.09 8.14 -4.34
N ALA A 81 -2.08 8.87 -3.25
CA ALA A 81 -0.98 9.72 -2.85
C ALA A 81 -0.70 9.57 -1.37
N PHE A 82 0.50 9.95 -0.98
CA PHE A 82 0.85 10.16 0.41
C PHE A 82 1.53 11.54 0.57
N PRO A 83 1.75 12.02 1.81
CA PRO A 83 1.97 13.45 2.04
C PRO A 83 3.18 14.04 1.31
N GLU A 84 4.26 13.27 1.16
CA GLU A 84 5.57 13.75 0.70
C GLU A 84 6.20 12.75 -0.26
N ASN A 85 7.18 13.15 -1.08
CA ASN A 85 7.98 12.17 -1.84
C ASN A 85 8.86 11.35 -0.88
N LYS A 86 8.69 10.02 -0.87
CA LYS A 86 9.55 9.10 -0.12
C LYS A 86 10.15 8.02 -1.01
N ARG A 87 11.23 7.44 -0.47
CA ARG A 87 11.79 6.20 -0.98
C ARG A 87 10.89 5.02 -0.59
N PHE A 88 10.72 4.10 -1.51
CA PHE A 88 10.03 2.83 -1.34
C PHE A 88 10.84 1.72 -2.00
N GLU A 89 10.66 0.47 -1.59
CA GLU A 89 11.47 -0.69 -2.03
C GLU A 89 10.62 -1.84 -2.56
N ALA A 90 9.32 -1.86 -2.25
CA ALA A 90 8.43 -2.88 -2.80
C ALA A 90 6.99 -2.41 -2.98
N ILE A 91 6.29 -3.13 -3.84
CA ILE A 91 4.85 -3.07 -4.05
C ILE A 91 4.27 -4.46 -3.85
N ILE A 92 3.16 -4.53 -3.10
CA ILE A 92 2.40 -5.76 -2.90
C ILE A 92 1.01 -5.57 -3.50
N ILE A 93 0.57 -6.52 -4.30
CA ILE A 93 -0.74 -6.49 -4.96
C ILE A 93 -1.40 -7.84 -4.79
N LYS A 94 -2.69 -7.84 -4.47
CA LYS A 94 -3.48 -9.06 -4.33
C LYS A 94 -4.82 -8.88 -5.02
N SER A 95 -5.13 -9.79 -5.94
CA SER A 95 -6.44 -9.84 -6.61
C SER A 95 -7.53 -10.41 -5.72
N ALA A 96 -7.20 -11.45 -4.93
CA ALA A 96 -8.18 -12.15 -4.08
C ALA A 96 -8.81 -11.26 -3.02
N ASN A 97 -10.14 -11.33 -2.96
CA ASN A 97 -11.03 -10.68 -2.01
C ASN A 97 -12.29 -11.56 -1.84
N ASN A 98 -13.33 -11.01 -1.21
CA ASN A 98 -14.58 -11.73 -0.94
C ASN A 98 -15.61 -11.69 -2.08
N ASP A 99 -15.29 -11.11 -3.23
CA ASP A 99 -16.10 -11.16 -4.46
C ASP A 99 -15.82 -12.44 -5.27
N GLU A 100 -16.59 -12.67 -6.33
CA GLU A 100 -16.42 -13.80 -7.23
C GLU A 100 -15.02 -13.79 -7.89
N LYS A 101 -14.38 -14.96 -7.95
CA LYS A 101 -13.03 -15.10 -8.55
C LYS A 101 -12.93 -14.63 -10.00
N SER A 102 -14.06 -14.59 -10.71
CA SER A 102 -14.17 -14.10 -12.08
C SER A 102 -14.02 -12.57 -12.17
N SER A 103 -14.40 -11.81 -11.13
CA SER A 103 -14.29 -10.35 -11.07
C SER A 103 -12.89 -9.88 -10.70
N TRP A 104 -12.09 -10.74 -10.08
CA TRP A 104 -10.74 -10.41 -9.64
C TRP A 104 -9.88 -9.87 -10.79
N ALA A 105 -9.19 -8.76 -10.52
CA ALA A 105 -8.24 -8.13 -11.43
C ALA A 105 -7.17 -9.14 -11.86
N ARG A 106 -6.91 -9.20 -13.16
CA ARG A 106 -5.96 -10.13 -13.78
C ARG A 106 -4.72 -9.42 -14.28
N GLU A 107 -4.86 -8.47 -15.19
CA GLU A 107 -3.74 -7.70 -15.72
C GLU A 107 -3.74 -6.30 -15.15
N VAL A 108 -2.64 -5.91 -14.52
CA VAL A 108 -2.49 -4.58 -13.93
C VAL A 108 -1.16 -3.93 -14.31
N ARG A 109 -1.14 -2.60 -14.39
CA ARG A 109 0.07 -1.79 -14.50
C ARG A 109 0.16 -0.87 -13.30
N ILE A 110 1.37 -0.71 -12.79
CA ILE A 110 1.68 0.17 -11.67
C ILE A 110 2.63 1.25 -12.17
N SER A 111 2.32 2.49 -11.84
CA SER A 111 3.16 3.64 -12.17
C SER A 111 3.30 4.55 -10.96
N THR A 112 4.38 5.33 -10.91
CA THR A 112 4.59 6.39 -9.92
C THR A 112 4.85 7.74 -10.59
N ALA A 113 4.61 8.83 -9.86
CA ALA A 113 4.91 10.18 -10.31
C ALA A 113 5.34 11.08 -9.13
N ASP A 114 6.18 12.06 -9.45
CA ASP A 114 6.47 13.26 -8.67
C ASP A 114 7.13 14.31 -9.59
N PRO A 115 6.61 15.55 -9.78
CA PRO A 115 5.46 16.19 -9.12
C PRO A 115 4.09 15.76 -9.71
N PHE A 116 3.02 16.54 -9.43
CA PHE A 116 1.60 16.19 -9.62
C PHE A 116 1.23 15.36 -10.87
N PRO A 117 0.32 14.36 -10.74
CA PRO A 117 0.02 13.34 -11.75
C PRO A 117 -0.65 13.80 -13.06
N HIS A 118 -1.11 15.05 -13.15
CA HIS A 118 -1.79 15.58 -14.35
C HIS A 118 -0.82 16.17 -15.39
N MET A 119 0.47 16.28 -15.07
CA MET A 119 1.49 16.83 -15.98
C MET A 119 2.23 15.77 -16.81
N GLY A 120 1.68 14.54 -16.92
CA GLY A 120 2.24 13.49 -17.80
C GLY A 120 3.50 12.79 -17.27
N GLY A 121 3.90 13.04 -16.02
CA GLY A 121 5.13 12.50 -15.40
C GLY A 121 5.00 11.08 -14.80
N TRP A 122 4.16 10.22 -15.36
CA TRP A 122 4.05 8.84 -14.89
C TRP A 122 5.23 8.00 -15.38
N VAL A 123 5.95 7.41 -14.44
CA VAL A 123 6.96 6.39 -14.68
C VAL A 123 6.34 5.04 -14.39
N GLU A 124 6.23 4.21 -15.43
CA GLU A 124 5.80 2.82 -15.29
C GLU A 124 6.82 2.06 -14.44
N ILE A 125 6.33 1.40 -13.39
CA ILE A 125 7.14 0.53 -12.53
C ILE A 125 7.14 -0.87 -13.13
N GLU A 126 5.94 -1.43 -13.34
CA GLU A 126 5.79 -2.80 -13.83
C GLU A 126 4.37 -3.02 -14.37
N ARG A 127 4.24 -3.95 -15.31
CA ARG A 127 2.96 -4.55 -15.72
C ARG A 127 2.96 -6.03 -15.36
N VAL A 128 1.97 -6.48 -14.60
CA VAL A 128 1.92 -7.84 -14.06
C VAL A 128 0.58 -8.53 -14.34
N LEU A 129 0.66 -9.86 -14.44
CA LEU A 129 -0.50 -10.75 -14.32
C LEU A 129 -0.61 -11.22 -12.86
N LEU A 130 -1.71 -10.88 -12.20
CA LEU A 130 -2.06 -11.31 -10.85
C LEU A 130 -2.65 -12.71 -10.91
N PRO A 131 -2.22 -13.67 -10.06
CA PRO A 131 -2.71 -15.05 -10.12
C PRO A 131 -4.13 -15.19 -9.55
N GLN A 132 -4.94 -16.10 -10.10
CA GLN A 132 -6.29 -16.40 -9.58
C GLN A 132 -6.28 -17.32 -8.34
N ASN A 133 -5.10 -17.73 -7.86
CA ASN A 133 -4.94 -18.56 -6.68
C ASN A 133 -4.93 -17.74 -5.37
N GLY A 134 -5.05 -16.42 -5.48
CA GLY A 134 -5.12 -15.48 -4.35
C GLY A 134 -3.80 -15.17 -3.66
N GLN A 135 -2.67 -15.62 -4.21
CA GLN A 135 -1.35 -15.25 -3.74
C GLN A 135 -1.02 -13.80 -4.06
N ASN A 136 -0.21 -13.19 -3.20
CA ASN A 136 0.32 -11.85 -3.44
C ASN A 136 1.28 -11.87 -4.63
N LYS A 137 1.20 -10.85 -5.47
CA LYS A 137 2.28 -10.46 -6.35
C LYS A 137 3.13 -9.43 -5.62
N ILE A 138 4.41 -9.75 -5.44
CA ILE A 138 5.40 -8.86 -4.83
C ILE A 138 6.35 -8.40 -5.92
N ILE A 139 6.60 -7.10 -5.97
CA ILE A 139 7.56 -6.45 -6.87
C ILE A 139 8.54 -5.71 -5.96
N SER A 140 9.82 -6.07 -6.00
CA SER A 140 10.88 -5.43 -5.22
C SER A 140 11.98 -4.86 -6.10
N PHE A 141 12.66 -3.83 -5.61
CA PHE A 141 13.71 -3.10 -6.33
C PHE A 141 14.68 -2.43 -5.34
N GLU A 142 15.85 -1.99 -5.82
CA GLU A 142 16.89 -1.37 -4.97
C GLU A 142 16.44 -0.07 -4.27
N GLY A 143 15.34 0.53 -4.75
CA GLY A 143 14.69 1.67 -4.14
C GLY A 143 14.30 2.71 -5.17
N MET A 144 13.03 3.07 -5.18
CA MET A 144 12.49 4.12 -6.05
C MET A 144 11.95 5.27 -5.19
N ARG A 145 11.78 6.44 -5.79
CA ARG A 145 11.18 7.60 -5.15
C ARG A 145 9.89 7.97 -5.86
N GLY A 146 8.87 8.31 -5.08
CA GLY A 146 7.56 8.63 -5.61
C GLY A 146 6.69 9.28 -4.54
N ARG A 147 5.62 9.94 -4.99
CA ARG A 147 4.57 10.48 -4.11
C ARG A 147 3.19 9.98 -4.50
N TYR A 148 2.96 9.84 -5.80
CA TYR A 148 1.72 9.34 -6.36
C TYR A 148 1.93 7.93 -6.89
N PHE A 149 0.92 7.08 -6.74
CA PHE A 149 0.91 5.73 -7.26
C PHE A 149 -0.38 5.49 -8.00
N ARG A 150 -0.27 4.93 -9.20
CA ARG A 150 -1.41 4.58 -10.02
C ARG A 150 -1.41 3.09 -10.27
N LEU A 151 -2.56 2.49 -10.04
CA LEU A 151 -2.90 1.14 -10.44
C LEU A 151 -3.89 1.23 -11.60
N GLU A 152 -3.50 0.69 -12.75
CA GLU A 152 -4.37 0.56 -13.92
C GLU A 152 -4.70 -0.92 -14.12
N ILE A 153 -5.98 -1.25 -14.24
CA ILE A 153 -6.47 -2.62 -14.41
C ILE A 153 -6.99 -2.77 -15.83
N PHE A 154 -6.51 -3.77 -16.56
CA PHE A 154 -6.78 -3.97 -17.98
C PHE A 154 -7.64 -5.20 -18.28
N SER A 155 -7.75 -6.13 -17.34
CA SER A 155 -8.62 -7.30 -17.47
C SER A 155 -8.98 -7.89 -16.10
N ASN A 156 -10.04 -8.70 -16.09
CA ASN A 156 -10.41 -9.59 -14.99
C ASN A 156 -10.37 -11.06 -15.44
N TYR A 157 -10.84 -11.97 -14.60
CA TYR A 157 -10.92 -13.41 -14.89
C TYR A 157 -12.22 -13.86 -15.58
N GLY A 158 -12.96 -12.95 -16.20
CA GLY A 158 -14.13 -13.25 -17.04
C GLY A 158 -15.48 -12.82 -16.47
N SER A 159 -15.51 -12.06 -15.36
CA SER A 159 -16.76 -11.42 -14.94
C SER A 159 -17.21 -10.39 -15.96
N GLN A 160 -18.51 -10.32 -16.18
CA GLN A 160 -19.17 -9.33 -17.03
C GLN A 160 -19.86 -8.23 -16.22
N ASN A 161 -19.83 -8.33 -14.88
CA ASN A 161 -20.60 -7.46 -14.00
C ASN A 161 -19.71 -6.42 -13.29
N SER A 162 -18.50 -6.84 -12.91
CA SER A 162 -17.61 -6.04 -12.07
C SER A 162 -16.15 -6.44 -12.25
N ILE A 163 -15.28 -5.55 -11.81
CA ILE A 163 -13.85 -5.77 -11.62
C ILE A 163 -13.56 -5.49 -10.15
N SER A 164 -12.79 -6.35 -9.49
CA SER A 164 -12.44 -6.18 -8.08
C SER A 164 -10.96 -6.42 -7.81
N ILE A 165 -10.44 -5.81 -6.76
CA ILE A 165 -9.07 -6.07 -6.28
C ILE A 165 -9.03 -5.99 -4.75
N GLY A 166 -8.28 -6.90 -4.12
CA GLY A 166 -8.26 -7.02 -2.67
C GLY A 166 -7.25 -6.13 -1.97
N ASN A 167 -6.06 -5.92 -2.53
CA ASN A 167 -5.03 -5.18 -1.83
C ASN A 167 -4.03 -4.49 -2.77
N PHE A 168 -3.58 -3.30 -2.38
CA PHE A 168 -2.47 -2.58 -3.00
C PHE A 168 -1.64 -1.85 -1.91
N LYS A 169 -0.39 -2.29 -1.70
CA LYS A 169 0.54 -1.68 -0.73
C LYS A 169 1.80 -1.17 -1.40
N VAL A 170 2.35 -0.09 -0.85
CA VAL A 170 3.66 0.46 -1.24
C VAL A 170 4.55 0.52 -0.01
N LEU A 171 5.60 -0.31 0.04
CA LEU A 171 6.42 -0.47 1.23
C LEU A 171 7.67 0.40 1.21
N ASP A 172 7.90 1.13 2.30
CA ASP A 172 9.10 1.97 2.49
C ASP A 172 10.41 1.16 2.51
N LYS A 173 10.33 -0.09 2.97
CA LYS A 173 11.42 -1.07 2.97
C LYS A 173 10.93 -2.51 2.76
N PHE A 174 11.75 -3.38 2.17
CA PHE A 174 11.40 -4.77 1.89
C PHE A 174 12.55 -5.76 2.09
#